data_AF-A0A3A8ILZ9-F1
#
_entry.id   AF-A0A3A8ILZ9-F1
#
_cell.length_a   1.000
_cell.length_b   1.000
_cell.length_c   1.000
_cell.angle_alpha   90.00
_cell.angle_beta   90.00
_cell.angle_gamma   90.00
#
_symmetry.space_group_name_H-M   'P 1'
#
loop_
_entity.id
_entity.type
_entity.pdbx_description
1 polymer ?
#
loop_
_entity_poly.entity_id
_entity_poly.type
_entity_poly.pdbx_seq_one_letter_code
_entity_poly.pdbx_strand_id
1 'polypeptide(L)'
;MSSPLPLAGLSAVLLLVSASVAEAKPWKHAGMHPRTGRPADGLCHIETMHVHTAAPVHGETLYRTRDDVHIFIGDPTPFGYEGPRHAYYGHHPVVLNVYIQVDVDVVEYCYHDGPHYHAYAPPPRQEFVDREDVHYYAGEYPDEYKRDSPRRGRVNTVYSGWEVPRPVVTVAPPPQYHGPIIQVGLNLPVPRVELRVGAPPPPPPRREREVVIIREEHVVHEHHDDHHDHGKHHGKHDKHKKSKGRH
;
A
#
# COMPACT_ATOMS: atom_id res chain seq x y z
N MET A 1 -11.08 30.76 92.45
CA MET A 1 -11.80 29.53 92.05
C MET A 1 -11.78 29.51 90.54
N SER A 2 -10.99 28.58 89.99
CA SER A 2 -10.71 28.43 88.57
C SER A 2 -11.87 27.74 87.87
N SER A 3 -12.28 28.22 86.71
CA SER A 3 -13.08 27.42 85.78
C SER A 3 -12.57 27.60 84.34
N PRO A 4 -12.58 26.53 83.53
CA PRO A 4 -11.65 26.36 82.42
C PRO A 4 -12.25 26.83 81.08
N LEU A 5 -11.36 27.28 80.18
CA LEU A 5 -11.67 27.48 78.76
C LEU A 5 -11.95 26.13 78.06
N PRO A 6 -12.95 26.05 77.17
CA PRO A 6 -12.96 25.01 76.15
C PRO A 6 -12.45 25.57 74.81
N LEU A 7 -11.30 24.99 74.42
CA LEU A 7 -10.85 24.61 73.08
C LEU A 7 -11.36 25.39 71.86
N ALA A 8 -10.39 26.01 71.19
CA ALA A 8 -10.39 26.31 69.77
C ALA A 8 -10.82 25.08 68.93
N GLY A 9 -11.96 25.20 68.24
CA GLY A 9 -12.38 24.27 67.19
C GLY A 9 -11.83 24.73 65.84
N LEU A 10 -10.61 24.33 65.52
CA LEU A 10 -10.04 24.43 64.17
C LEU A 10 -10.79 23.46 63.25
N SER A 11 -11.84 23.93 62.56
CA SER A 11 -12.43 23.19 61.44
C SER A 11 -11.62 23.44 60.17
N ALA A 12 -10.47 22.76 60.07
CA ALA A 12 -9.82 22.54 58.78
C ALA A 12 -10.40 21.24 58.20
N VAL A 13 -11.56 21.33 57.53
CA VAL A 13 -12.03 20.25 56.67
C VAL A 13 -11.13 20.25 55.45
N LEU A 14 -10.16 19.33 55.48
CA LEU A 14 -9.29 18.97 54.38
C LEU A 14 -10.17 18.60 53.17
N LEU A 15 -10.25 19.49 52.18
CA LEU A 15 -10.69 19.14 50.83
C LEU A 15 -9.67 18.16 50.26
N LEU A 16 -9.90 16.87 50.49
CA LEU A 16 -9.27 15.79 49.72
C LEU A 16 -9.71 15.94 48.27
N VAL A 17 -8.94 16.72 47.50
CA VAL A 17 -8.98 16.68 46.05
C VAL A 17 -8.49 15.28 45.68
N SER A 18 -9.44 14.38 45.41
CA SER A 18 -9.19 13.10 44.76
C SER A 18 -8.62 13.38 43.39
N ALA A 19 -7.31 13.59 43.30
CA ALA A 19 -6.61 13.60 42.03
C ALA A 19 -6.69 12.19 41.47
N SER A 20 -7.68 11.95 40.61
CA SER A 20 -7.71 10.77 39.76
C SER A 20 -6.44 10.84 38.91
N VAL A 21 -5.42 10.07 39.28
CA VAL A 21 -4.30 9.82 38.39
C VAL A 21 -4.89 9.08 37.20
N ALA A 22 -5.08 9.79 36.09
CA ALA A 22 -5.39 9.16 34.83
C ALA A 22 -4.17 8.31 34.47
N GLU A 23 -4.21 7.01 34.80
CA GLU A 23 -3.18 6.09 34.33
C GLU A 23 -3.24 6.06 32.80
N ALA A 24 -2.21 6.60 32.16
CA ALA A 24 -2.08 6.53 30.72
C ALA A 24 -1.90 5.06 30.33
N LYS A 25 -2.79 4.55 29.46
CA LYS A 25 -2.69 3.18 28.93
C LYS A 25 -1.30 3.00 28.32
N PRO A 26 -0.50 2.02 28.76
CA PRO A 26 0.79 1.73 28.14
C PRO A 26 0.57 1.11 26.74
N TRP A 27 1.35 1.56 25.77
CA TRP A 27 1.38 1.05 24.41
C TRP A 27 2.66 0.26 24.20
N LYS A 28 2.53 -1.01 23.79
CA LYS A 28 3.68 -1.88 23.56
C LYS A 28 4.20 -1.71 22.14
N HIS A 29 5.51 -1.67 22.02
CA HIS A 29 6.24 -1.59 20.76
C HIS A 29 7.35 -2.63 20.72
N ALA A 30 7.73 -3.05 19.52
CA ALA A 30 8.93 -3.84 19.28
C ALA A 30 9.62 -3.34 18.00
N GLY A 31 10.94 -3.40 17.99
CA GLY A 31 11.76 -2.83 16.94
C GLY A 31 11.83 -1.31 16.96
N MET A 32 12.68 -0.78 16.09
CA MET A 32 12.83 0.65 15.87
C MET A 32 11.55 1.28 15.32
N HIS A 33 11.14 2.42 15.85
CA HIS A 33 9.94 3.12 15.37
C HIS A 33 9.97 4.64 15.61
N PRO A 34 9.15 5.44 14.90
CA PRO A 34 8.99 6.87 15.17
C PRO A 34 8.61 7.15 16.63
N ARG A 35 9.20 8.19 17.24
CA ARG A 35 8.85 8.59 18.62
C ARG A 35 7.45 9.19 18.72
N THR A 36 7.05 10.01 17.74
CA THR A 36 5.77 10.73 17.74
C THR A 36 5.02 10.63 16.40
N GLY A 37 5.57 9.88 15.44
CA GLY A 37 5.08 9.83 14.06
C GLY A 37 5.42 11.08 13.22
N ARG A 38 6.14 12.07 13.76
CA ARG A 38 6.65 13.22 13.01
C ARG A 38 8.13 13.06 12.67
N PRO A 39 8.57 13.33 11.43
CA PRO A 39 9.97 13.29 11.01
C PRO A 39 10.95 13.97 11.98
N ALA A 40 10.67 15.23 12.34
CA ALA A 40 11.55 16.06 13.19
C ALA A 40 11.77 15.50 14.61
N ASP A 41 10.85 14.65 15.08
CA ASP A 41 10.92 14.10 16.42
C ASP A 41 11.72 12.79 16.44
N GLY A 42 12.21 12.27 15.32
CA GLY A 42 13.16 11.16 15.29
C GLY A 42 12.63 9.76 15.68
N LEU A 43 13.57 8.83 15.89
CA LEU A 43 13.31 7.40 16.16
C LEU A 43 13.57 6.99 17.61
N CYS A 44 12.79 6.02 18.09
CA CYS A 44 13.17 5.13 19.17
C CYS A 44 13.96 3.97 18.57
N HIS A 45 15.17 3.72 19.08
CA HIS A 45 16.07 2.68 18.58
C HIS A 45 16.05 1.39 19.42
N ILE A 46 15.13 1.27 20.38
CA ILE A 46 15.04 0.08 21.23
C ILE A 46 14.45 -1.06 20.39
N GLU A 47 15.26 -2.10 20.14
CA GLU A 47 14.86 -3.23 19.31
C GLU A 47 13.95 -4.22 20.04
N THR A 48 14.17 -4.39 21.34
CA THR A 48 13.37 -5.29 22.19
C THR A 48 11.99 -4.69 22.50
N MET A 49 11.09 -5.54 22.99
CA MET A 49 9.76 -5.09 23.42
C MET A 49 9.89 -4.04 24.53
N HIS A 50 9.23 -2.90 24.36
CA HIS A 50 9.19 -1.81 25.33
C HIS A 50 7.85 -1.07 25.26
N VAL A 51 7.62 -0.12 26.18
CA VAL A 51 6.35 0.59 26.30
C VAL A 51 6.50 2.11 26.23
N HIS A 52 5.49 2.77 25.69
CA HIS A 52 5.32 4.23 25.70
C HIS A 52 3.95 4.58 26.30
N THR A 53 3.82 5.79 26.86
CA THR A 53 2.52 6.30 27.34
C THR A 53 1.66 6.90 26.22
N ALA A 54 2.30 7.30 25.11
CA ALA A 54 1.64 7.83 23.94
C ALA A 54 1.31 6.70 22.95
N ALA A 55 0.12 6.79 22.33
CA ALA A 55 -0.28 5.88 21.27
C ALA A 55 0.55 6.11 19.99
N PRO A 56 0.78 5.07 19.17
CA PRO A 56 1.44 5.22 17.88
C PRO A 56 0.61 6.11 16.95
N VAL A 57 1.16 7.26 16.59
CA VAL A 57 0.58 8.11 15.55
C VAL A 57 0.63 7.37 14.22
N HIS A 58 -0.49 7.38 13.49
CA HIS A 58 -0.69 6.56 12.29
C HIS A 58 -0.56 5.04 12.53
N GLY A 59 -0.90 4.56 13.73
CA GLY A 59 -0.83 3.15 14.14
C GLY A 59 -1.37 2.15 13.11
N GLU A 60 -2.52 2.41 12.51
CA GLU A 60 -3.12 1.50 11.51
C GLU A 60 -2.38 1.47 10.15
N THR A 61 -1.54 2.47 9.89
CA THR A 61 -0.92 2.69 8.57
C THR A 61 0.57 2.35 8.60
N LEU A 62 1.32 2.91 9.56
CA LEU A 62 2.77 2.75 9.67
C LEU A 62 3.19 1.48 10.42
N TYR A 63 2.28 0.89 11.19
CA TYR A 63 2.58 -0.24 12.06
C TYR A 63 1.79 -1.48 11.65
N ARG A 64 2.27 -2.62 12.14
CA ARG A 64 1.54 -3.88 12.21
C ARG A 64 1.42 -4.25 13.68
N THR A 65 0.19 -4.55 14.09
CA THR A 65 -0.11 -4.90 15.47
C THR A 65 -0.31 -6.41 15.58
N ARG A 66 0.44 -7.04 16.47
CA ARG A 66 0.30 -8.46 16.83
C ARG A 66 0.36 -8.57 18.35
N ASP A 67 -0.59 -9.26 18.95
CA ASP A 67 -0.66 -9.45 20.41
C ASP A 67 -0.52 -8.15 21.23
N ASP A 68 -1.17 -7.07 20.75
CA ASP A 68 -1.12 -5.71 21.32
C ASP A 68 0.26 -5.02 21.24
N VAL A 69 1.19 -5.55 20.44
CA VAL A 69 2.52 -4.98 20.17
C VAL A 69 2.55 -4.33 18.79
N HIS A 70 2.98 -3.07 18.75
CA HIS A 70 3.08 -2.28 17.52
C HIS A 70 4.48 -2.37 16.94
N ILE A 71 4.57 -2.89 15.71
CA ILE A 71 5.84 -3.08 14.99
C ILE A 71 5.83 -2.12 13.82
N PHE A 72 6.78 -1.20 13.78
CA PHE A 72 6.92 -0.27 12.66
C PHE A 72 7.49 -1.00 11.45
N ILE A 73 6.85 -0.82 10.30
CA ILE A 73 7.26 -1.47 9.04
C ILE A 73 7.43 -0.46 7.91
N GLY A 74 7.43 0.83 8.21
CA GLY A 74 7.59 1.88 7.20
C GLY A 74 9.06 2.18 6.89
N ASP A 75 9.27 3.11 5.99
CA ASP A 75 10.57 3.70 5.70
C ASP A 75 11.04 4.58 6.88
N PRO A 76 12.14 4.24 7.57
CA PRO A 76 12.59 4.97 8.75
C PRO A 76 13.35 6.26 8.40
N THR A 77 13.66 6.50 7.12
CA THR A 77 14.47 7.63 6.66
C THR A 77 13.94 9.01 7.05
N PRO A 78 12.62 9.32 6.95
CA PRO A 78 12.09 10.60 7.40
C PRO A 78 12.40 10.92 8.86
N PHE A 79 12.56 9.88 9.68
CA PHE A 79 12.75 10.01 11.12
C PHE A 79 14.23 10.02 11.53
N GLY A 80 15.14 10.27 10.57
CA GLY A 80 16.56 10.42 10.85
C GLY A 80 17.30 9.10 11.08
N TYR A 81 16.87 8.00 10.46
CA TYR A 81 17.61 6.75 10.55
C TYR A 81 18.95 6.82 9.83
N GLU A 82 20.06 6.62 10.54
CA GLU A 82 21.43 6.70 9.98
C GLU A 82 22.14 5.35 9.87
N GLY A 83 21.48 4.24 10.23
CA GLY A 83 22.06 2.90 10.16
C GLY A 83 22.07 2.29 8.74
N PRO A 84 22.40 0.99 8.61
CA PRO A 84 22.38 0.27 7.33
C PRO A 84 21.02 0.36 6.64
N ARG A 85 21.00 0.76 5.36
CA ARG A 85 19.78 0.89 4.57
C ARG A 85 19.79 -0.09 3.40
N HIS A 86 18.63 -0.68 3.15
CA HIS A 86 18.38 -1.56 2.01
C HIS A 86 17.29 -0.93 1.15
N ALA A 87 17.57 -0.73 -0.14
CA ALA A 87 16.63 -0.11 -1.07
C ALA A 87 15.65 -1.16 -1.61
N TYR A 88 14.37 -0.85 -1.56
CA TYR A 88 13.30 -1.66 -2.13
C TYR A 88 12.52 -0.83 -3.14
N TYR A 89 11.88 -1.52 -4.08
CA TYR A 89 10.97 -0.88 -5.02
C TYR A 89 9.55 -1.43 -4.92
N GLY A 90 8.61 -0.54 -4.61
CA GLY A 90 7.18 -0.82 -4.52
C GLY A 90 6.82 -1.82 -3.44
N HIS A 91 5.67 -2.47 -3.58
CA HIS A 91 5.16 -3.34 -2.52
C HIS A 91 5.99 -4.62 -2.39
N HIS A 92 6.17 -5.13 -1.16
CA HIS A 92 6.93 -6.36 -0.92
C HIS A 92 6.63 -6.95 0.46
N PRO A 93 6.90 -8.25 0.69
CA PRO A 93 6.75 -8.84 2.01
C PRO A 93 7.77 -8.28 3.00
N VAL A 94 7.37 -8.19 4.25
CA VAL A 94 8.19 -7.91 5.42
C VAL A 94 7.90 -8.99 6.46
N VAL A 95 8.94 -9.62 7.00
CA VAL A 95 8.78 -10.68 8.01
C VAL A 95 8.92 -10.07 9.39
N LEU A 96 7.91 -10.23 10.25
CA LEU A 96 7.89 -9.65 11.59
C LEU A 96 8.72 -10.46 12.61
N ASN A 97 9.15 -11.67 12.26
CA ASN A 97 9.88 -12.58 13.16
C ASN A 97 11.14 -11.99 13.77
N VAL A 98 11.77 -11.05 13.07
CA VAL A 98 12.92 -10.28 13.57
C VAL A 98 12.63 -9.58 14.89
N TYR A 99 11.35 -9.33 15.22
CA TYR A 99 10.94 -8.60 16.43
C TYR A 99 10.16 -9.44 17.45
N ILE A 100 9.56 -10.55 17.03
CA ILE A 100 8.66 -11.36 17.89
C ILE A 100 9.14 -12.78 18.20
N GLN A 101 10.36 -13.17 17.75
CA GLN A 101 11.03 -14.43 18.12
C GLN A 101 10.14 -15.68 17.97
N VAL A 102 9.53 -15.85 16.79
CA VAL A 102 8.74 -17.05 16.45
C VAL A 102 9.41 -17.83 15.32
N ASP A 103 9.24 -19.16 15.34
CA ASP A 103 9.89 -20.08 14.38
C ASP A 103 9.26 -20.10 12.98
N VAL A 104 8.10 -19.44 12.80
CA VAL A 104 7.35 -19.41 11.54
C VAL A 104 7.28 -17.99 10.99
N ASP A 105 7.60 -17.78 9.71
CA ASP A 105 7.58 -16.44 9.08
C ASP A 105 6.19 -15.79 9.19
N VAL A 106 6.07 -14.76 10.05
CA VAL A 106 4.89 -13.89 10.10
C VAL A 106 5.07 -12.84 9.02
N VAL A 107 4.53 -13.14 7.83
CA VAL A 107 4.61 -12.28 6.66
C VAL A 107 3.53 -11.20 6.73
N GLU A 108 3.98 -9.95 6.74
CA GLU A 108 3.19 -8.77 6.42
C GLU A 108 3.69 -8.19 5.09
N TYR A 109 3.06 -7.12 4.61
CA TYR A 109 3.50 -6.41 3.41
C TYR A 109 3.75 -4.94 3.70
N CYS A 110 4.81 -4.43 3.09
CA CYS A 110 5.03 -3.02 2.85
C CYS A 110 4.19 -2.60 1.63
N TYR A 111 3.54 -1.44 1.73
CA TYR A 111 2.66 -0.87 0.69
C TYR A 111 3.19 0.48 0.20
N HIS A 112 4.49 0.70 0.33
CA HIS A 112 5.14 1.90 -0.18
C HIS A 112 5.23 1.85 -1.70
N ASP A 113 4.70 2.89 -2.34
CA ASP A 113 4.80 3.10 -3.76
C ASP A 113 6.21 3.54 -4.15
N GLY A 114 6.76 2.94 -5.20
CA GLY A 114 8.09 3.30 -5.72
C GLY A 114 9.26 3.02 -4.76
N PRO A 115 10.40 3.71 -4.94
CA PRO A 115 11.61 3.41 -4.19
C PRO A 115 11.53 3.90 -2.75
N HIS A 116 11.94 3.06 -1.80
CA HIS A 116 12.01 3.38 -0.38
C HIS A 116 13.07 2.54 0.34
N TYR A 117 13.38 2.88 1.60
CA TYR A 117 14.37 2.17 2.40
C TYR A 117 13.74 1.35 3.53
N HIS A 118 14.40 0.25 3.89
CA HIS A 118 14.25 -0.42 5.17
C HIS A 118 15.60 -0.58 5.87
N ALA A 119 15.56 -0.76 7.19
CA ALA A 119 16.74 -1.02 8.03
C ALA A 119 17.24 -2.49 7.96
N TYR A 120 16.58 -3.32 7.15
CA TYR A 120 16.82 -4.75 7.06
C TYR A 120 16.80 -5.24 5.61
N ALA A 121 17.60 -6.27 5.34
CA ALA A 121 17.67 -6.95 4.05
C ALA A 121 16.39 -7.75 3.75
N PRO A 122 16.15 -8.11 2.48
CA PRO A 122 14.98 -8.89 2.12
C PRO A 122 14.91 -10.21 2.89
N PRO A 123 13.71 -10.65 3.31
CA PRO A 123 13.57 -11.94 3.97
C PRO A 123 14.05 -13.09 3.07
N PRO A 124 14.96 -13.97 3.53
CA PRO A 124 15.65 -14.93 2.66
C PRO A 124 14.74 -16.03 2.09
N ARG A 125 13.52 -16.19 2.62
CA ARG A 125 12.52 -17.17 2.16
C ARG A 125 11.49 -16.58 1.20
N GLN A 126 11.69 -15.33 0.78
CA GLN A 126 10.80 -14.62 -0.15
C GLN A 126 11.54 -14.35 -1.46
N GLU A 127 10.78 -14.24 -2.54
CA GLU A 127 11.32 -14.11 -3.88
C GLU A 127 11.62 -12.65 -4.22
N PHE A 128 12.91 -12.31 -4.29
CA PHE A 128 13.37 -10.99 -4.70
C PHE A 128 14.36 -11.10 -5.87
N VAL A 129 14.34 -10.11 -6.75
CA VAL A 129 15.34 -9.90 -7.79
C VAL A 129 16.02 -8.57 -7.53
N ASP A 130 17.35 -8.59 -7.53
CA ASP A 130 18.17 -7.41 -7.31
C ASP A 130 18.52 -6.76 -8.65
N ARG A 131 18.41 -5.43 -8.71
CA ARG A 131 18.86 -4.64 -9.85
C ARG A 131 19.32 -3.27 -9.39
N GLU A 132 20.57 -2.90 -9.72
CA GLU A 132 21.20 -1.63 -9.30
C GLU A 132 21.05 -1.37 -7.79
N ASP A 133 21.37 -2.37 -6.96
CA ASP A 133 21.28 -2.32 -5.50
C ASP A 133 19.86 -2.08 -4.94
N VAL A 134 18.84 -2.28 -5.76
CA VAL A 134 17.42 -2.21 -5.36
C VAL A 134 16.78 -3.59 -5.42
N HIS A 135 16.06 -3.94 -4.37
CA HIS A 135 15.33 -5.19 -4.22
C HIS A 135 13.91 -5.06 -4.79
N TYR A 136 13.57 -5.91 -5.76
CA TYR A 136 12.24 -5.98 -6.37
C TYR A 136 11.57 -7.30 -5.99
N TYR A 137 10.39 -7.25 -5.38
CA TYR A 137 9.63 -8.47 -5.09
C TYR A 137 9.14 -9.11 -6.39
N ALA A 138 9.48 -10.39 -6.57
CA ALA A 138 9.21 -11.17 -7.77
C ALA A 138 8.16 -12.27 -7.55
N GLY A 139 7.69 -12.46 -6.31
CA GLY A 139 6.67 -13.45 -5.99
C GLY A 139 5.26 -12.97 -6.33
N GLU A 140 4.34 -13.94 -6.34
CA GLU A 140 2.91 -13.67 -6.50
C GLU A 140 2.30 -13.09 -5.22
N TYR A 141 1.52 -12.03 -5.36
CA TYR A 141 0.81 -11.46 -4.23
C TYR A 141 -0.39 -12.32 -3.82
N PRO A 142 -0.51 -12.70 -2.53
CA PRO A 142 -1.64 -13.49 -2.04
C PRO A 142 -2.93 -12.66 -2.02
N ASP A 143 -4.08 -13.34 -1.93
CA ASP A 143 -5.39 -12.68 -1.94
C ASP A 143 -5.62 -11.82 -0.70
N GLU A 144 -5.02 -12.17 0.44
CA GLU A 144 -4.99 -11.31 1.64
C GLU A 144 -4.41 -9.93 1.33
N TYR A 145 -3.27 -9.89 0.63
CA TYR A 145 -2.63 -8.66 0.23
C TYR A 145 -3.54 -7.87 -0.71
N LYS A 146 -4.14 -8.50 -1.71
CA LYS A 146 -5.00 -7.81 -2.70
C LYS A 146 -6.19 -7.15 -2.02
N ARG A 147 -6.80 -7.84 -1.05
CA ARG A 147 -7.91 -7.34 -0.24
C ARG A 147 -7.51 -6.15 0.64
N ASP A 148 -6.32 -6.20 1.23
CA ASP A 148 -5.83 -5.17 2.14
C ASP A 148 -5.20 -3.95 1.44
N SER A 149 -4.70 -4.13 0.21
CA SER A 149 -3.95 -3.12 -0.54
C SER A 149 -4.64 -1.75 -0.64
N PRO A 150 -5.95 -1.65 -0.98
CA PRO A 150 -6.63 -0.35 -1.05
C PRO A 150 -6.61 0.43 0.27
N ARG A 151 -6.68 -0.28 1.40
CA ARG A 151 -6.67 0.32 2.74
C ARG A 151 -5.25 0.66 3.19
N ARG A 152 -4.28 -0.20 2.87
CA ARG A 152 -2.89 -0.09 3.35
C ARG A 152 -2.02 0.83 2.50
N GLY A 153 -2.38 1.05 1.23
CA GLY A 153 -1.75 2.06 0.36
C GLY A 153 -1.87 3.50 0.90
N ARG A 154 -2.71 3.75 1.92
CA ARG A 154 -2.76 5.04 2.64
C ARG A 154 -1.42 5.46 3.26
N VAL A 155 -0.47 4.54 3.39
CA VAL A 155 0.91 4.87 3.77
C VAL A 155 1.52 5.91 2.83
N ASN A 156 1.21 5.88 1.53
CA ASN A 156 1.74 6.83 0.56
C ASN A 156 1.22 8.25 0.81
N THR A 157 0.00 8.41 1.33
CA THR A 157 -0.54 9.71 1.75
C THR A 157 0.16 10.25 3.00
N VAL A 158 0.57 9.39 3.93
CA VAL A 158 1.30 9.82 5.13
C VAL A 158 2.68 10.35 4.75
N TYR A 159 3.37 9.69 3.81
CA TYR A 159 4.72 10.07 3.40
C TYR A 159 4.79 11.16 2.33
N SER A 160 3.72 11.40 1.56
CA SER A 160 3.75 12.38 0.46
C SER A 160 4.00 13.82 0.94
N GLY A 161 3.71 14.11 2.21
CA GLY A 161 3.96 15.42 2.82
C GLY A 161 5.38 15.61 3.36
N TRP A 162 6.27 14.62 3.22
CA TRP A 162 7.61 14.68 3.79
C TRP A 162 8.67 14.73 2.69
N GLU A 163 9.50 15.78 2.72
CA GLU A 163 10.67 15.89 1.86
C GLU A 163 11.79 15.00 2.40
N VAL A 164 11.96 13.81 1.81
CA VAL A 164 12.91 12.82 2.30
C VAL A 164 13.71 12.21 1.16
N PRO A 165 15.01 11.91 1.39
CA PRO A 165 15.81 11.24 0.39
C PRO A 165 15.27 9.83 0.15
N ARG A 166 14.90 9.55 -1.09
CA ARG A 166 14.49 8.22 -1.57
C ARG A 166 15.65 7.58 -2.34
N PRO A 167 15.69 6.24 -2.45
CA PRO A 167 16.57 5.60 -3.40
C PRO A 167 16.30 6.14 -4.81
N VAL A 168 17.36 6.45 -5.56
CA VAL A 168 17.25 6.87 -6.96
C VAL A 168 17.27 5.61 -7.82
N VAL A 169 16.21 5.40 -8.61
CA VAL A 169 16.09 4.27 -9.54
C VAL A 169 16.08 4.82 -10.96
N THR A 170 17.11 4.51 -11.74
CA THR A 170 17.31 5.03 -13.10
C THR A 170 16.90 4.08 -14.21
N VAL A 171 16.69 2.80 -13.88
CA VAL A 171 16.33 1.76 -14.82
C VAL A 171 14.92 1.24 -14.60
N ALA A 172 14.33 0.66 -15.65
CA ALA A 172 13.06 -0.02 -15.53
C ALA A 172 13.15 -1.19 -14.52
N PRO A 173 12.08 -1.48 -13.76
CA PRO A 173 12.00 -2.69 -12.97
C PRO A 173 12.28 -3.96 -13.81
N PRO A 174 12.81 -5.04 -13.20
CA PRO A 174 13.00 -6.30 -13.89
C PRO A 174 11.64 -6.91 -14.32
N PRO A 175 11.56 -7.71 -15.40
CA PRO A 175 10.29 -8.27 -15.90
C PRO A 175 9.50 -9.12 -14.89
N GLN A 176 10.19 -9.68 -13.90
CA GLN A 176 9.61 -10.47 -12.81
C GLN A 176 8.87 -9.61 -11.78
N TYR A 177 9.07 -8.29 -11.80
CA TYR A 177 8.37 -7.39 -10.90
C TYR A 177 6.94 -7.14 -11.39
N HIS A 178 5.96 -7.47 -10.55
CA HIS A 178 4.52 -7.34 -10.86
C HIS A 178 3.79 -6.34 -9.96
N GLY A 179 4.52 -5.58 -9.13
CA GLY A 179 3.95 -4.54 -8.28
C GLY A 179 3.69 -3.21 -9.01
N PRO A 180 3.17 -2.20 -8.28
CA PRO A 180 2.94 -0.86 -8.83
C PRO A 180 4.23 -0.19 -9.32
N ILE A 181 4.21 0.35 -10.54
CA ILE A 181 5.33 1.13 -11.09
C ILE A 181 4.99 2.61 -11.01
N ILE A 182 5.69 3.34 -10.14
CA ILE A 182 5.50 4.78 -9.94
C ILE A 182 6.76 5.52 -10.42
N GLN A 183 6.62 6.27 -11.52
CA GLN A 183 7.71 7.08 -12.06
C GLN A 183 7.89 8.35 -11.21
N VAL A 184 8.78 8.31 -10.21
CA VAL A 184 9.24 9.54 -9.55
C VAL A 184 10.50 10.03 -10.26
N GLY A 185 10.27 10.84 -11.30
CA GLY A 185 11.30 11.61 -12.00
C GLY A 185 12.22 10.84 -12.95
N LEU A 186 11.81 10.66 -14.21
CA LEU A 186 12.72 10.34 -15.32
C LEU A 186 12.22 10.96 -16.62
N ASN A 187 13.06 11.78 -17.25
CA ASN A 187 13.07 11.97 -18.69
C ASN A 187 13.62 10.67 -19.31
N LEU A 188 12.77 9.65 -19.45
CA LEU A 188 13.05 8.53 -20.35
C LEU A 188 12.03 8.56 -21.50
N PRO A 189 12.47 8.34 -22.76
CA PRO A 189 11.57 8.18 -23.89
C PRO A 189 10.94 6.79 -23.83
N VAL A 190 10.03 6.59 -22.88
CA VAL A 190 9.15 5.41 -22.87
C VAL A 190 7.82 5.87 -23.50
N PRO A 191 7.28 5.19 -24.52
CA PRO A 191 5.99 5.56 -25.08
C PRO A 191 4.94 5.54 -23.97
N ARG A 192 4.32 6.69 -23.74
CA ARG A 192 3.29 6.90 -22.71
C ARG A 192 2.20 5.85 -22.88
N VAL A 193 2.11 4.92 -21.93
CA VAL A 193 0.88 4.16 -21.73
C VAL A 193 0.00 5.01 -20.83
N GLU A 194 -0.92 5.77 -21.44
CA GLU A 194 -2.03 6.40 -20.72
C GLU A 194 -2.92 5.30 -20.13
N LEU A 195 -2.83 5.09 -18.81
CA LEU A 195 -3.81 4.32 -18.06
C LEU A 195 -5.09 5.17 -17.91
N ARG A 196 -6.00 5.07 -18.87
CA ARG A 196 -7.39 5.54 -18.72
C ARG A 196 -8.23 4.47 -18.05
N VAL A 197 -8.55 4.67 -16.77
CA VAL A 197 -9.61 3.93 -16.09
C VAL A 197 -10.94 4.64 -16.41
N GLY A 198 -11.75 4.08 -17.32
CA GLY A 198 -13.12 4.55 -17.56
C GLY A 198 -13.72 4.16 -18.91
N ALA A 199 -14.70 3.26 -18.87
CA ALA A 199 -15.69 2.88 -19.89
C ALA A 199 -15.19 2.24 -21.22
N PRO A 200 -16.00 1.37 -21.86
CA PRO A 200 -15.67 0.80 -23.16
C PRO A 200 -15.46 1.89 -24.21
N PRO A 201 -14.47 1.75 -25.11
CA PRO A 201 -14.21 2.76 -26.13
C PRO A 201 -15.44 2.95 -27.03
N PRO A 202 -15.79 4.20 -27.40
CA PRO A 202 -16.83 4.44 -28.38
C PRO A 202 -16.44 3.79 -29.72
N PRO A 203 -17.42 3.30 -30.51
CA PRO A 203 -17.14 2.68 -31.79
C PRO A 203 -16.34 3.66 -32.68
N PRO A 204 -15.38 3.16 -33.48
CA PRO A 204 -14.50 4.01 -34.26
C PRO A 204 -15.30 4.91 -35.21
N PRO A 205 -14.92 6.19 -35.35
CA PRO A 205 -15.56 7.09 -36.29
C PRO A 205 -15.43 6.53 -37.70
N ARG A 206 -16.53 6.51 -38.45
CA ARG A 206 -16.53 6.15 -39.88
C ARG A 206 -15.56 7.11 -40.58
N ARG A 207 -14.62 6.55 -41.34
CA ARG A 207 -13.68 7.32 -42.17
C ARG A 207 -14.46 8.25 -43.08
N GLU A 208 -14.50 9.54 -42.76
CA GLU A 208 -14.82 10.58 -43.72
C GLU A 208 -13.70 10.55 -44.76
N ARG A 209 -14.07 10.19 -45.99
CA ARG A 209 -13.16 10.26 -47.14
C ARG A 209 -12.79 11.72 -47.33
N GLU A 210 -11.51 12.01 -47.26
CA GLU A 210 -10.93 13.28 -47.66
C GLU A 210 -11.24 13.48 -49.16
N VAL A 211 -12.18 14.36 -49.46
CA VAL A 211 -12.54 14.75 -50.83
C VAL A 211 -11.50 15.74 -51.29
N VAL A 212 -10.52 15.27 -52.06
CA VAL A 212 -9.69 16.13 -52.90
C VAL A 212 -10.58 16.61 -54.05
N ILE A 213 -10.96 17.89 -54.02
CA ILE A 213 -11.61 18.55 -55.16
C ILE A 213 -10.52 18.83 -56.19
N ILE A 214 -10.29 17.88 -57.11
CA ILE A 214 -9.69 18.16 -58.42
C ILE A 214 -10.87 18.40 -59.36
N ARG A 215 -11.07 19.67 -59.73
CA ARG A 215 -11.92 20.05 -60.85
C ARG A 215 -11.17 19.69 -62.13
N GLU A 216 -11.54 18.57 -62.75
CA GLU A 216 -11.33 18.34 -64.18
C GLU A 216 -12.44 17.40 -64.69
N GLU A 217 -13.38 18.05 -65.36
CA GLU A 217 -14.18 17.62 -66.52
C GLU A 217 -14.64 16.15 -66.67
N HIS A 218 -15.97 16.00 -66.65
CA HIS A 218 -16.79 15.20 -67.59
C HIS A 218 -16.71 13.65 -67.52
N VAL A 219 -17.82 13.02 -67.12
CA VAL A 219 -18.76 12.23 -67.97
C VAL A 219 -19.70 11.40 -67.07
N VAL A 220 -20.97 11.37 -67.48
CA VAL A 220 -22.19 10.82 -66.87
C VAL A 220 -22.23 9.29 -66.90
N HIS A 221 -22.88 8.64 -65.92
CA HIS A 221 -24.00 7.69 -66.12
C HIS A 221 -24.62 7.16 -64.80
N GLU A 222 -25.96 7.20 -64.77
CA GLU A 222 -26.89 6.56 -63.83
C GLU A 222 -26.85 5.02 -63.91
N HIS A 223 -27.30 4.34 -62.85
CA HIS A 223 -28.25 3.18 -62.85
C HIS A 223 -28.31 2.63 -61.40
N HIS A 224 -29.42 2.79 -60.66
CA HIS A 224 -30.64 1.95 -60.61
C HIS A 224 -30.51 0.60 -59.86
N ASP A 225 -31.51 0.37 -58.99
CA ASP A 225 -32.14 -0.93 -58.67
C ASP A 225 -31.34 -1.94 -57.81
N ASP A 226 -31.90 -2.80 -56.96
CA ASP A 226 -33.17 -2.94 -56.24
C ASP A 226 -33.02 -4.24 -55.38
N HIS A 227 -33.95 -4.47 -54.44
CA HIS A 227 -34.46 -5.81 -54.04
C HIS A 227 -33.78 -6.82 -53.04
N HIS A 228 -34.62 -7.17 -52.03
CA HIS A 228 -35.00 -8.48 -51.39
C HIS A 228 -33.97 -9.28 -50.56
N ASP A 229 -34.20 -9.62 -49.27
CA ASP A 229 -35.18 -10.48 -48.55
C ASP A 229 -34.86 -11.99 -48.51
N HIS A 230 -35.14 -12.57 -47.33
CA HIS A 230 -35.39 -13.96 -46.94
C HIS A 230 -34.32 -14.78 -46.19
N GLY A 231 -34.76 -15.36 -45.07
CA GLY A 231 -34.47 -16.77 -44.76
C GLY A 231 -34.18 -17.15 -43.31
N LYS A 232 -35.22 -17.49 -42.53
CA LYS A 232 -35.16 -18.27 -41.28
C LYS A 232 -34.72 -19.72 -41.56
N HIS A 233 -34.09 -20.42 -40.60
CA HIS A 233 -34.38 -21.84 -40.30
C HIS A 233 -33.98 -22.24 -38.86
N HIS A 234 -34.84 -23.06 -38.24
CA HIS A 234 -34.72 -23.70 -36.92
C HIS A 234 -34.01 -25.07 -37.01
N GLY A 235 -33.46 -25.57 -35.89
CA GLY A 235 -33.14 -27.00 -35.70
C GLY A 235 -32.76 -27.35 -34.25
N LYS A 236 -33.46 -28.34 -33.66
CA LYS A 236 -33.32 -28.92 -32.31
C LYS A 236 -32.79 -30.38 -32.40
N HIS A 237 -32.53 -30.99 -31.22
CA HIS A 237 -32.32 -32.42 -30.89
C HIS A 237 -30.83 -32.86 -30.79
N ASP A 238 -30.37 -33.74 -29.89
CA ASP A 238 -30.99 -34.52 -28.80
C ASP A 238 -29.94 -35.05 -27.80
N LYS A 239 -30.42 -35.56 -26.66
CA LYS A 239 -29.67 -36.22 -25.56
C LYS A 239 -29.23 -37.66 -25.91
N HIS A 240 -28.12 -38.12 -25.33
CA HIS A 240 -27.93 -39.54 -24.97
C HIS A 240 -27.18 -39.72 -23.62
N LYS A 241 -27.50 -40.82 -22.93
CA LYS A 241 -27.25 -41.17 -21.52
C LYS A 241 -26.48 -42.51 -21.43
N LYS A 242 -25.85 -42.78 -20.27
CA LYS A 242 -25.33 -44.08 -19.72
C LYS A 242 -24.03 -44.61 -20.37
N SER A 243 -23.10 -45.29 -19.68
CA SER A 243 -23.21 -46.25 -18.56
C SER A 243 -21.91 -46.41 -17.72
N LYS A 244 -22.08 -46.98 -16.51
CA LYS A 244 -21.09 -47.47 -15.53
C LYS A 244 -20.31 -48.73 -15.98
N GLY A 245 -19.15 -48.97 -15.35
CA GLY A 245 -18.48 -50.28 -15.17
C GLY A 245 -16.95 -50.14 -15.18
N ARG A 246 -16.27 -49.99 -14.03
CA ARG A 246 -15.75 -51.00 -13.09
C ARG A 246 -14.60 -51.86 -13.68
N HIS A 247 -13.39 -51.60 -13.19
CA HIS A 247 -12.39 -52.61 -12.81
C HIS A 247 -11.53 -52.05 -11.68
#